data_AF-A0A7S2L5D8-F1
#
_entry.id   AF-A0A7S2L5D8-F1
#
_cell.length_a   1.000
_cell.length_b   1.000
_cell.length_c   1.000
_cell.angle_alpha   90.00
_cell.angle_beta   90.00
_cell.angle_gamma   90.00
#
_symmetry.space_group_name_H-M   'P 1'
#
loop_
_entity.id
_entity.type
_entity.pdbx_description
1 polymer ?
#
loop_
_entity_poly.entity_id
_entity_poly.type
_entity_poly.pdbx_seq_one_letter_code
_entity_poly.pdbx_strand_id
1 'polypeptide(L)'
;MAYSELVVGAVSSASGHRPTESHRSSSRTANKEKEFQFPAKLYEMLEIVDSLGLSDVVTWLPNGRSFQVKDPTKFMELVVPRFFKATKYRSFQRQLNLWGFIRVVKGQG
;
A
#
# COMPACT_ATOMS: atom_id res chain seq x y z
N MET A 1 21.25 -5.29 1.74
CA MET A 1 20.01 -5.27 0.93
C MET A 1 19.19 -6.51 1.34
N ALA A 2 18.00 -6.41 1.96
CA ALA A 2 17.31 -7.59 2.53
C ALA A 2 15.79 -7.36 2.71
N TYR A 3 14.96 -7.97 1.86
CA TYR A 3 13.80 -7.27 1.31
C TYR A 3 12.40 -7.41 2.01
N SER A 4 12.28 -7.18 3.34
CA SER A 4 11.06 -7.01 4.25
C SER A 4 9.64 -7.58 3.94
N GLU A 5 8.82 -7.83 4.98
CA GLU A 5 7.45 -8.41 4.91
C GLU A 5 6.42 -7.84 5.92
N LEU A 6 5.09 -7.97 5.65
CA LEU A 6 3.95 -7.40 6.43
C LEU A 6 2.72 -8.32 6.43
N VAL A 7 2.08 -8.54 7.59
CA VAL A 7 0.75 -9.20 7.68
C VAL A 7 -0.30 -8.19 8.14
N VAL A 8 -1.55 -8.34 7.67
CA VAL A 8 -2.70 -7.51 8.08
C VAL A 8 -3.57 -8.25 9.09
N GLY A 9 -4.06 -7.53 10.10
CA GLY A 9 -5.10 -7.98 11.04
C GLY A 9 -5.91 -6.79 11.52
N ALA A 10 -7.21 -6.98 11.80
CA ALA A 10 -8.14 -5.91 12.14
C ALA A 10 -9.17 -6.33 13.20
N VAL A 11 -9.66 -5.36 13.96
CA VAL A 11 -10.74 -5.53 14.95
C VAL A 11 -11.63 -4.28 14.93
N SER A 12 -12.94 -4.47 15.03
CA SER A 12 -13.97 -3.42 14.98
C SER A 12 -14.84 -3.43 16.24
N SER A 13 -15.37 -2.26 16.61
CA SER A 13 -16.53 -2.09 17.50
C SER A 13 -17.16 -0.72 17.25
N ALA A 14 -18.47 -0.58 17.50
CA ALA A 14 -19.25 0.56 17.02
C ALA A 14 -20.38 0.99 17.97
N SER A 15 -20.61 2.31 18.03
CA SER A 15 -21.86 3.01 18.40
C SER A 15 -21.58 4.52 18.28
N GLY A 16 -22.47 5.43 17.86
CA GLY A 16 -23.83 5.33 17.32
C GLY A 16 -24.54 6.69 17.49
N HIS A 17 -25.40 7.14 16.56
CA HIS A 17 -26.41 8.22 16.78
C HIS A 17 -27.33 8.40 15.53
N ARG A 18 -28.32 9.31 15.64
CA ARG A 18 -29.56 9.39 14.83
C ARG A 18 -29.50 10.48 13.73
N PRO A 19 -30.15 10.31 12.56
CA PRO A 19 -29.97 11.21 11.42
C PRO A 19 -30.89 12.45 11.42
N THR A 20 -30.40 13.51 10.77
CA THR A 20 -31.20 14.61 10.19
C THR A 20 -30.85 14.71 8.69
N GLU A 21 -31.82 15.10 7.87
CA GLU A 21 -31.72 14.97 6.41
C GLU A 21 -31.36 16.29 5.72
N SER A 22 -30.25 16.28 4.96
CA SER A 22 -29.87 17.36 4.04
C SER A 22 -29.01 16.81 2.91
N HIS A 23 -29.14 17.39 1.72
CA HIS A 23 -28.75 16.78 0.44
C HIS A 23 -27.23 16.60 0.26
N ARG A 24 -26.72 15.36 0.40
CA ARG A 24 -25.41 14.97 -0.18
C ARG A 24 -25.24 13.49 -0.55
N SER A 25 -26.27 12.88 -1.12
CA SER A 25 -26.30 11.46 -1.49
C SER A 25 -25.51 11.10 -2.77
N SER A 26 -24.19 11.33 -2.79
CA SER A 26 -23.33 10.94 -3.92
C SER A 26 -21.89 10.51 -3.57
N SER A 27 -21.46 10.63 -2.30
CA SER A 27 -20.03 10.46 -1.94
C SER A 27 -19.61 9.07 -1.42
N ARG A 28 -20.56 8.14 -1.18
CA ARG A 28 -20.26 6.84 -0.54
C ARG A 28 -19.78 5.72 -1.48
N THR A 29 -20.05 5.80 -2.78
CA THR A 29 -19.60 4.81 -3.78
C THR A 29 -18.19 5.11 -4.26
N ALA A 30 -17.95 6.34 -4.73
CA ALA A 30 -16.65 6.78 -5.27
C ALA A 30 -15.47 6.75 -4.27
N ASN A 31 -15.75 6.65 -2.96
CA ASN A 31 -14.69 6.42 -1.96
C ASN A 31 -14.30 4.93 -1.89
N LYS A 32 -15.27 4.01 -1.94
CA LYS A 32 -15.03 2.56 -1.90
C LYS A 32 -14.21 2.07 -3.09
N GLU A 33 -14.44 2.59 -4.29
CA GLU A 33 -13.61 2.24 -5.45
C GLU A 33 -12.15 2.65 -5.26
N LYS A 34 -11.90 3.85 -4.71
CA LYS A 34 -10.54 4.32 -4.39
C LYS A 34 -9.90 3.54 -3.23
N GLU A 35 -10.72 3.05 -2.30
CA GLU A 35 -10.25 2.22 -1.20
C GLU A 35 -9.66 0.91 -1.73
N PHE A 36 -10.44 0.09 -2.43
CA PHE A 36 -9.95 -1.21 -2.93
C PHE A 36 -8.89 -1.12 -4.04
N GLN A 37 -8.80 0.02 -4.75
CA GLN A 37 -7.78 0.21 -5.80
C GLN A 37 -6.34 0.19 -5.29
N PHE A 38 -6.03 0.65 -4.06
CA PHE A 38 -4.63 0.66 -3.61
C PHE A 38 -4.09 -0.73 -3.25
N PRO A 39 -4.73 -1.55 -2.39
CA PRO A 39 -4.19 -2.87 -2.04
C PRO A 39 -4.11 -3.81 -3.24
N ALA A 40 -5.13 -3.84 -4.09
CA ALA A 40 -5.13 -4.69 -5.29
C ALA A 40 -4.00 -4.32 -6.26
N LYS A 41 -3.78 -3.02 -6.49
CA LYS A 41 -2.69 -2.55 -7.36
C LYS A 41 -1.31 -2.68 -6.72
N LEU A 42 -1.22 -2.61 -5.39
CA LEU A 42 0.02 -2.89 -4.68
C LEU A 42 0.40 -4.37 -4.86
N TYR A 43 -0.54 -5.29 -4.76
CA TYR A 43 -0.32 -6.71 -5.07
C TYR A 43 0.09 -6.90 -6.54
N GLU A 44 -0.68 -6.37 -7.49
CA GLU A 44 -0.38 -6.38 -8.94
C GLU A 44 1.05 -5.90 -9.26
N MET A 45 1.47 -4.78 -8.65
CA MET A 45 2.84 -4.26 -8.80
C MET A 45 3.88 -5.28 -8.33
N LEU A 46 3.66 -5.93 -7.18
CA LEU A 46 4.63 -6.82 -6.54
C LEU A 46 4.79 -8.15 -7.28
N GLU A 47 3.74 -8.67 -7.90
CA GLU A 47 3.84 -9.83 -8.79
C GLU A 47 4.61 -9.49 -10.07
N ILE A 48 4.34 -8.30 -10.63
CA ILE A 48 4.88 -7.92 -11.94
C ILE A 48 6.35 -7.49 -11.86
N VAL A 49 6.84 -6.87 -10.77
CA VAL A 49 8.23 -6.38 -10.71
C VAL A 49 9.29 -7.48 -10.87
N ASP A 50 9.03 -8.69 -10.39
CA ASP A 50 9.96 -9.81 -10.59
C ASP A 50 9.98 -10.27 -12.06
N SER A 51 8.83 -10.26 -12.75
CA SER A 51 8.76 -10.52 -14.21
C SER A 51 9.45 -9.43 -15.06
N LEU A 52 9.57 -8.21 -14.53
CA LEU A 52 10.28 -7.08 -15.15
C LEU A 52 11.79 -7.08 -14.85
N GLY A 53 12.30 -8.05 -14.07
CA GLY A 53 13.69 -8.06 -13.63
C GLY A 53 14.05 -6.97 -12.62
N LEU A 54 13.06 -6.32 -11.99
CA LEU A 54 13.22 -5.23 -11.02
C LEU A 54 13.28 -5.74 -9.57
N SER A 55 13.59 -7.02 -9.39
CA SER A 55 13.84 -7.69 -8.10
C SER A 55 15.05 -7.16 -7.33
N ASP A 56 15.81 -6.21 -7.88
CA ASP A 56 16.85 -5.39 -7.22
C ASP A 56 16.34 -4.02 -6.75
N VAL A 57 15.09 -3.68 -7.04
CA VAL A 57 14.41 -2.46 -6.62
C VAL A 57 13.37 -2.77 -5.54
N VAL A 58 12.49 -3.72 -5.84
CA VAL A 58 11.33 -4.15 -5.04
C VAL A 58 10.99 -5.61 -5.35
N THR A 59 10.59 -6.37 -4.35
CA THR A 59 10.14 -7.77 -4.44
C THR A 59 9.61 -8.20 -3.07
N TRP A 60 8.96 -9.37 -2.97
CA TRP A 60 8.57 -10.02 -1.71
C TRP A 60 9.78 -10.59 -0.92
N LEU A 61 9.66 -10.81 0.41
CA LEU A 61 10.46 -11.87 1.09
C LEU A 61 9.70 -13.22 1.05
N PRO A 62 10.35 -14.34 1.45
CA PRO A 62 9.79 -15.68 1.27
C PRO A 62 8.55 -16.10 2.08
N ASN A 63 7.96 -15.29 2.97
CA ASN A 63 6.70 -15.66 3.66
C ASN A 63 5.40 -15.24 2.94
N GLY A 64 5.52 -14.67 1.73
CA GLY A 64 4.42 -14.34 0.81
C GLY A 64 3.51 -13.18 1.24
N ARG A 65 3.98 -12.27 2.11
CA ARG A 65 3.09 -11.33 2.85
C ARG A 65 3.35 -9.84 2.59
N SER A 66 4.58 -9.41 2.31
CA SER A 66 4.94 -8.11 1.69
C SER A 66 6.42 -8.03 1.21
N PHE A 67 6.97 -6.81 1.09
CA PHE A 67 8.03 -6.40 0.18
C PHE A 67 9.13 -5.46 0.71
N GLN A 68 10.24 -5.49 -0.02
CA GLN A 68 11.31 -4.50 -0.23
C GLN A 68 10.93 -3.24 -0.98
N VAL A 69 11.39 -2.10 -0.52
CA VAL A 69 12.00 -1.12 -1.43
C VAL A 69 13.50 -1.08 -1.10
N LYS A 70 14.30 -2.00 -1.67
CA LYS A 70 15.75 -2.09 -1.34
C LYS A 70 16.47 -0.84 -1.90
N ASP A 71 16.01 -0.31 -3.03
CA ASP A 71 16.44 0.97 -3.63
C ASP A 71 15.24 1.95 -3.76
N PRO A 72 15.08 2.91 -2.84
CA PRO A 72 13.99 3.88 -2.87
C PRO A 72 14.01 4.88 -4.03
N THR A 73 15.17 5.10 -4.66
CA THR A 73 15.31 6.04 -5.78
C THR A 73 14.81 5.39 -7.06
N LYS A 74 15.40 4.24 -7.43
CA LYS A 74 14.92 3.43 -8.56
C LYS A 74 13.45 3.05 -8.43
N PHE A 75 12.96 2.81 -7.22
CA PHE A 75 11.55 2.50 -6.99
C PHE A 75 10.62 3.65 -7.39
N MET A 76 10.96 4.88 -6.99
CA MET A 76 10.19 6.07 -7.34
C MET A 76 10.29 6.46 -8.82
N GLU A 77 11.36 6.08 -9.50
CA GLU A 77 11.62 6.41 -10.91
C GLU A 77 11.11 5.35 -11.88
N LEU A 78 11.41 4.07 -11.62
CA LEU A 78 11.18 2.96 -12.55
C LEU A 78 9.87 2.21 -12.30
N VAL A 79 9.40 2.13 -11.05
CA VAL A 79 8.25 1.29 -10.66
C VAL A 79 7.01 2.12 -10.38
N VAL A 80 7.06 3.00 -9.38
CA VAL A 80 5.88 3.76 -8.89
C VAL A 80 5.11 4.46 -10.03
N PRO A 81 5.75 5.13 -11.02
CA PRO A 81 5.04 5.82 -12.09
C PRO A 81 4.22 4.91 -13.03
N ARG A 82 4.54 3.61 -13.10
CA ARG A 82 3.81 2.64 -13.93
C ARG A 82 2.45 2.26 -13.32
N PHE A 83 2.36 2.27 -11.98
CA PHE A 83 1.19 1.77 -11.25
C PHE A 83 0.42 2.91 -10.54
N PHE A 84 1.11 3.87 -9.93
CA PHE A 84 0.53 4.89 -9.07
C PHE A 84 0.82 6.32 -9.57
N LYS A 85 -0.17 7.21 -9.41
CA LYS A 85 -0.02 8.66 -9.68
C LYS A 85 0.73 9.39 -8.55
N ALA A 86 1.70 8.74 -7.90
CA ALA A 86 2.37 9.21 -6.69
C ALA A 86 3.75 9.79 -7.02
N THR A 87 3.91 11.12 -6.91
CA THR A 87 5.14 11.84 -7.27
C THR A 87 6.20 11.91 -6.16
N LYS A 88 5.91 11.39 -4.95
CA LYS A 88 6.81 11.46 -3.78
C LYS A 88 6.68 10.19 -2.94
N TYR A 89 7.81 9.66 -2.47
CA TYR A 89 7.85 8.44 -1.64
C TYR A 89 7.00 8.55 -0.36
N ARG A 90 6.96 9.74 0.27
CA ARG A 90 6.08 10.01 1.42
C ARG A 90 4.58 9.85 1.11
N SER A 91 4.14 10.11 -0.12
CA SER A 91 2.76 9.90 -0.56
C SER A 91 2.44 8.42 -0.77
N PHE A 92 3.41 7.61 -1.18
CA PHE A 92 3.28 6.15 -1.22
C PHE A 92 3.26 5.55 0.19
N GLN A 93 4.20 5.96 1.07
CA GLN A 93 4.20 5.57 2.49
C GLN A 93 2.89 5.93 3.20
N ARG A 94 2.27 7.09 2.92
CA ARG A 94 0.99 7.45 3.52
C ARG A 94 -0.16 6.55 3.06
N GLN A 95 -0.16 6.08 1.81
CA GLN A 95 -1.14 5.09 1.35
C GLN A 95 -0.91 3.74 2.05
N LEU A 96 0.34 3.28 2.19
CA LEU A 96 0.66 2.09 2.98
C LEU A 96 0.11 2.20 4.42
N ASN A 97 0.42 3.29 5.12
CA ASN A 97 -0.04 3.50 6.50
C ASN A 97 -1.58 3.52 6.63
N LEU A 98 -2.30 4.09 5.65
CA LEU A 98 -3.77 4.09 5.61
C LEU A 98 -4.35 2.68 5.43
N TRP A 99 -3.59 1.77 4.81
CA TRP A 99 -3.96 0.36 4.59
C TRP A 99 -3.40 -0.59 5.67
N GLY A 100 -3.01 -0.06 6.83
CA GLY A 100 -2.56 -0.86 7.98
C GLY A 100 -1.14 -1.42 7.84
N PHE A 101 -0.42 -1.10 6.76
CA PHE A 101 0.97 -1.53 6.59
C PHE A 101 1.90 -0.73 7.52
N ILE A 102 2.72 -1.43 8.31
CA ILE A 102 3.62 -0.87 9.33
C ILE A 102 5.10 -0.92 8.92
N ARG A 103 5.87 0.16 9.11
CA ARG A 103 7.32 0.10 8.79
C ARG A 103 8.06 -0.80 9.77
N VAL A 104 8.34 -2.04 9.37
CA VAL A 104 9.27 -2.93 10.09
C VAL A 104 10.67 -2.31 10.04
N VAL A 105 11.17 -1.90 11.20
CA VAL A 105 12.58 -1.55 11.40
C VAL A 105 13.22 -2.72 12.12
N LYS A 106 14.20 -3.38 11.50
CA LYS A 106 15.07 -4.31 12.24
C LYS A 106 15.89 -3.48 13.22
N GLY A 107 15.58 -3.60 14.51
CA GLY A 107 16.50 -3.17 15.56
C GLY A 107 17.80 -3.98 15.47
N GLN A 108 18.90 -3.37 15.90
CA GLN A 108 20.10 -4.12 16.24
C GLN A 108 19.86 -4.82 17.58
N GLY A 109 20.22 -6.10 17.65
CA GLY A 109 20.11 -6.99 18.81
C GLY A 109 20.81 -8.29 18.47
#